data_AF-A0A2N0B7Y9-F1
#
_entry.id   AF-A0A2N0B7Y9-F1
#
_cell.length_a   1.000
_cell.length_b   1.000
_cell.length_c   1.000
_cell.angle_alpha   90.00
_cell.angle_beta   90.00
_cell.angle_gamma   90.00
#
_symmetry.space_group_name_H-M   'P 1'
#
loop_
_entity.id
_entity.type
_entity.pdbx_description
1 polymer ?
#
loop_
_entity_poly.entity_id
_entity_poly.type
_entity_poly.pdbx_seq_one_letter_code
_entity_poly.pdbx_strand_id
1 'polypeptide(L)'
;MFQKFVRNLFFRKNENPAVPLRFTAAAEEAIRKHLDQRKESVFRIVVDRTEGGTDVKIGYDRNRNSDPLYEYPIPLEIDPEDEVSLEGARIDWEAATGEFRIYPDVDLDVEYQPIRNRFRIDTNRRLFDDLDRRRFQAENGYPEWMPKAVDPSKIGTLEIRGSVWILFLNGAYRSNYSDILILEKEIADSVLDFFSAFPKRIK
;
A
#
# COMPACT_ATOMS: atom_id res chain seq x y z
N MET A 1 -15.81 -27.11 -12.80
CA MET A 1 -14.58 -26.40 -13.21
C MET A 1 -14.93 -25.25 -14.17
N PHE A 2 -15.79 -24.31 -13.76
CA PHE A 2 -16.25 -23.18 -14.60
C PHE A 2 -16.85 -22.02 -13.77
N GLN A 3 -16.34 -21.80 -12.55
CA GLN A 3 -16.87 -20.77 -11.63
C GLN A 3 -15.81 -19.80 -11.07
N LYS A 4 -14.52 -19.97 -11.39
CA LYS A 4 -13.47 -19.03 -10.94
C LYS A 4 -13.23 -17.83 -11.87
N PHE A 5 -13.86 -17.79 -13.04
CA PHE A 5 -13.57 -16.77 -14.07
C PHE A 5 -14.40 -15.48 -13.96
N VAL A 6 -15.39 -15.41 -13.07
CA VAL A 6 -16.36 -14.28 -13.05
C VAL A 6 -16.07 -13.25 -11.95
N ARG A 7 -15.02 -13.42 -11.13
CA ARG A 7 -14.69 -12.44 -10.08
C ARG A 7 -13.97 -11.19 -10.59
N ASN A 8 -13.48 -11.19 -11.84
CA ASN A 8 -12.71 -10.08 -12.42
C ASN A 8 -13.53 -9.09 -13.29
N LEU A 9 -14.86 -9.19 -13.33
CA LEU A 9 -15.70 -8.38 -14.24
C LEU A 9 -16.47 -7.22 -13.60
N PHE A 10 -16.28 -6.95 -12.29
CA PHE A 10 -16.94 -5.83 -11.60
C PHE A 10 -16.00 -4.69 -11.17
N PHE A 11 -14.82 -4.56 -11.78
CA PHE A 11 -14.00 -3.36 -11.62
C PHE A 11 -14.58 -2.21 -12.45
N ARG A 12 -14.88 -1.11 -11.77
CA ARG A 12 -15.51 0.08 -12.34
C ARG A 12 -14.61 0.69 -13.42
N LYS A 13 -15.26 1.16 -14.48
CA LYS A 13 -14.71 1.62 -15.78
C LYS A 13 -13.73 2.82 -15.76
N ASN A 14 -13.19 3.24 -14.61
CA ASN A 14 -12.26 4.38 -14.49
C ASN A 14 -11.04 4.10 -13.60
N GLU A 15 -10.80 2.86 -13.17
CA GLU A 15 -9.64 2.52 -12.35
C GLU A 15 -8.46 2.17 -13.26
N ASN A 16 -7.31 2.82 -13.06
CA ASN A 16 -6.05 2.37 -13.67
C ASN A 16 -5.90 0.87 -13.38
N PRO A 17 -5.53 0.05 -14.38
CA PRO A 17 -5.36 -1.38 -14.16
C PRO A 17 -4.33 -1.58 -13.05
N ALA A 18 -4.73 -2.31 -12.01
CA ALA A 18 -3.83 -2.73 -10.95
C ALA A 18 -2.64 -3.47 -11.56
N VAL A 19 -1.42 -2.98 -11.29
CA VAL A 19 -0.19 -3.59 -11.79
C VAL A 19 0.33 -4.51 -10.69
N PRO A 20 0.58 -5.82 -10.96
CA PRO A 20 1.12 -6.72 -9.95
C PRO A 20 2.49 -6.25 -9.41
N LEU A 21 2.89 -6.78 -8.25
CA LEU A 21 4.25 -6.65 -7.77
C LEU A 21 5.24 -7.16 -8.84
N ARG A 22 6.33 -6.43 -9.08
CA ARG A 22 7.33 -6.80 -10.09
C ARG A 22 8.62 -7.26 -9.44
N PHE A 23 9.32 -8.17 -10.11
CA PHE A 23 10.66 -8.58 -9.74
C PHE A 23 11.63 -8.15 -10.85
N THR A 24 12.84 -7.76 -10.49
CA THR A 24 13.92 -7.67 -11.47
C THR A 24 14.41 -9.06 -11.82
N ALA A 25 15.02 -9.22 -13.00
CA ALA A 25 15.63 -10.49 -13.41
C ALA A 25 16.65 -11.00 -12.37
N ALA A 26 17.42 -10.10 -11.75
CA ALA A 26 18.37 -10.44 -10.70
C ALA A 26 17.67 -11.00 -9.43
N ALA A 27 16.53 -10.42 -9.04
CA ALA A 27 15.74 -10.94 -7.93
C ALA A 27 15.14 -12.30 -8.26
N GLU A 28 14.56 -12.48 -9.45
CA GLU A 28 14.02 -13.76 -9.89
C GLU A 28 15.09 -14.86 -9.89
N GLU A 29 16.29 -14.57 -10.42
CA GLU A 29 17.40 -15.50 -10.45
C GLU A 29 17.88 -15.86 -9.03
N ALA A 30 18.05 -14.87 -8.16
CA ALA A 30 18.47 -15.09 -6.78
C ALA A 30 17.46 -15.98 -6.02
N ILE A 31 16.15 -15.72 -6.21
CA ILE A 31 15.08 -16.50 -5.59
C ILE A 31 15.06 -17.92 -6.12
N ARG A 32 15.06 -18.11 -7.44
CA ARG A 32 15.06 -19.45 -8.06
C ARG A 32 16.25 -20.27 -7.62
N LYS A 33 17.44 -19.69 -7.63
CA LYS A 33 18.68 -20.35 -7.18
C LYS A 33 18.60 -20.79 -5.72
N HIS A 34 17.98 -19.99 -4.85
CA HIS A 34 17.79 -20.36 -3.45
C HIS A 34 16.78 -21.50 -3.28
N LEU A 35 15.65 -21.42 -3.99
CA LEU A 35 14.57 -22.39 -3.91
C LEU A 35 14.92 -23.75 -4.54
N ASP A 36 15.74 -23.78 -5.60
CA ASP A 36 16.22 -25.02 -6.22
C ASP A 36 16.97 -25.93 -5.23
N GLN A 37 17.64 -25.32 -4.26
CA GLN A 37 18.37 -26.02 -3.20
C GLN A 37 17.47 -26.41 -2.02
N ARG A 38 16.24 -25.89 -1.95
CA ARG A 38 15.34 -25.96 -0.80
C ARG A 38 13.88 -26.12 -1.24
N LYS A 39 13.55 -27.31 -1.75
CA LYS A 39 12.24 -27.61 -2.35
C LYS A 39 11.02 -27.45 -1.44
N GLU A 40 11.20 -27.40 -0.12
CA GLU A 40 10.10 -27.17 0.84
C GLU A 40 9.90 -25.69 1.20
N SER A 41 10.76 -24.81 0.69
CA SER A 41 10.70 -23.37 0.95
C SER A 41 9.96 -22.63 -0.18
N VAL A 42 9.39 -21.49 0.16
CA VAL A 42 8.82 -20.51 -0.77
C VAL A 42 9.41 -19.14 -0.48
N PHE A 43 9.43 -18.25 -1.47
CA PHE A 43 9.74 -16.86 -1.21
C PHE A 43 8.51 -16.21 -0.59
N ARG A 44 8.66 -15.63 0.60
CA ARG A 44 7.55 -15.08 1.36
C ARG A 44 7.70 -13.59 1.55
N ILE A 45 6.60 -12.86 1.36
CA ILE A 45 6.48 -11.44 1.60
C ILE A 45 5.38 -11.21 2.63
N VAL A 46 5.67 -10.37 3.63
CA VAL A 46 4.72 -9.94 4.66
C VAL A 46 4.84 -8.44 4.85
N VAL A 47 3.71 -7.73 4.87
CA VAL A 47 3.64 -6.30 5.17
C VAL A 47 3.19 -6.13 6.61
N ASP A 48 4.14 -5.81 7.49
CA ASP A 48 3.87 -5.53 8.89
C ASP A 48 3.47 -4.06 9.06
N ARG A 49 2.26 -3.82 9.56
CA ARG A 49 1.67 -2.48 9.72
C ARG A 49 1.60 -2.19 11.22
N THR A 50 2.51 -1.36 11.72
CA THR A 50 2.63 -1.05 13.16
C THR A 50 2.51 0.45 13.44
N GLU A 51 2.47 0.81 14.72
CA GLU A 51 2.47 2.19 15.21
C GLU A 51 3.67 3.03 14.71
N GLY A 52 4.81 2.36 14.43
CA GLY A 52 6.04 3.00 13.96
C GLY A 52 6.15 3.14 12.44
N GLY A 53 5.21 2.55 11.69
CA GLY A 53 5.21 2.56 10.24
C GLY A 53 4.90 1.19 9.63
N THR A 54 5.07 1.12 8.31
CA THR A 54 4.86 -0.10 7.52
C THR A 54 6.20 -0.68 7.10
N ASP A 55 6.48 -1.90 7.51
CA ASP A 55 7.70 -2.62 7.14
C ASP A 55 7.36 -3.80 6.22
N VAL A 56 8.16 -3.99 5.17
CA VAL A 56 8.03 -5.18 4.33
C VAL A 56 9.11 -6.18 4.68
N LYS A 57 8.69 -7.34 5.16
CA LYS A 57 9.55 -8.48 5.50
C LYS A 57 9.54 -9.45 4.34
N ILE A 58 10.74 -9.76 3.86
CA ILE A 58 10.96 -10.67 2.73
C ILE A 58 11.98 -11.73 3.11
N GLY A 59 11.73 -12.95 2.68
CA GLY A 59 12.63 -14.06 2.99
C GLY A 59 12.13 -15.38 2.47
N TYR A 60 12.67 -16.45 3.04
CA TYR A 60 12.32 -17.82 2.68
C TYR A 60 11.73 -18.51 3.91
N ASP A 61 10.52 -19.06 3.78
CA ASP A 61 9.85 -19.81 4.83
C ASP A 61 9.27 -21.10 4.26
N ARG A 62 8.78 -21.99 5.12
CA ARG A 62 7.99 -23.15 4.70
C ARG A 62 6.66 -22.68 4.14
N ASN A 63 6.22 -23.35 3.07
CA ASN A 63 4.91 -23.09 2.46
C ASN A 63 3.76 -23.32 3.47
N ARG A 64 2.92 -22.30 3.65
CA ARG A 64 1.72 -22.31 4.50
C ARG A 64 0.41 -22.34 3.69
N ASN A 65 0.52 -22.51 2.37
CA ASN A 65 -0.58 -22.57 1.40
C ASN A 65 -1.39 -21.26 1.32
N SER A 66 -0.71 -20.10 1.32
CA SER A 66 -1.34 -18.83 0.89
C SER A 66 -1.08 -18.64 -0.59
N ASP A 67 -2.15 -18.59 -1.38
CA ASP A 67 -2.07 -18.41 -2.84
C ASP A 67 -2.14 -16.91 -3.18
N PRO A 68 -1.20 -16.38 -3.99
CA PRO A 68 -1.27 -15.01 -4.46
C PRO A 68 -2.48 -14.76 -5.37
N LEU A 69 -2.89 -13.50 -5.45
CA LEU A 69 -3.89 -12.96 -6.36
C LEU A 69 -3.43 -12.97 -7.82
N TYR A 70 -2.13 -12.76 -8.06
CA TYR A 70 -1.53 -12.78 -9.40
C TYR A 70 -0.60 -13.99 -9.61
N GLU A 71 -0.37 -14.35 -10.88
CA GLU A 71 0.63 -15.36 -11.23
C GLU A 71 2.02 -14.74 -11.30
N TYR A 72 2.99 -15.36 -10.64
CA TYR A 72 4.38 -14.89 -10.59
C TYR A 72 5.34 -15.89 -11.24
N PRO A 73 6.47 -15.41 -11.81
CA PRO A 73 7.50 -16.28 -12.40
C PRO A 73 8.32 -17.06 -11.36
N ILE A 74 7.98 -16.94 -10.08
CA ILE A 74 8.65 -17.59 -8.95
C ILE A 74 7.59 -18.12 -7.97
N PRO A 75 7.90 -19.18 -7.20
CA PRO A 75 7.07 -19.57 -6.06
C PRO A 75 7.04 -18.45 -5.01
N LEU A 76 5.90 -17.77 -4.92
CA LEU A 76 5.66 -16.65 -4.01
C LEU A 76 4.51 -17.00 -3.06
N GLU A 77 4.72 -16.76 -1.78
CA GLU A 77 3.69 -16.72 -0.75
C GLU A 77 3.51 -15.28 -0.27
N ILE A 78 2.31 -14.75 -0.42
CA ILE A 78 1.93 -13.40 0.01
C ILE A 78 0.44 -13.40 0.31
N ASP A 79 0.04 -12.71 1.38
CA ASP A 79 -1.37 -12.58 1.71
C ASP A 79 -2.05 -11.56 0.76
N PRO A 80 -3.31 -11.78 0.36
CA PRO A 80 -4.00 -10.90 -0.59
C PRO A 80 -3.98 -9.40 -0.26
N GLU A 81 -4.19 -9.03 1.01
CA GLU A 81 -4.17 -7.61 1.43
C GLU A 81 -2.76 -6.99 1.30
N ASP A 82 -1.72 -7.79 1.53
CA ASP A 82 -0.32 -7.38 1.41
C ASP A 82 0.08 -7.21 -0.06
N GLU A 83 -0.37 -8.12 -0.92
CA GLU A 83 -0.16 -8.06 -2.36
C GLU A 83 -0.81 -6.82 -2.98
N VAL A 84 -2.04 -6.51 -2.56
CA VAL A 84 -2.76 -5.31 -2.99
C VAL A 84 -2.03 -4.03 -2.57
N SER A 85 -1.46 -4.01 -1.35
CA SER A 85 -0.67 -2.88 -0.84
C SER A 85 0.66 -2.69 -1.59
N LEU A 86 1.12 -3.73 -2.29
CA LEU A 86 2.39 -3.77 -3.01
C LEU A 86 2.22 -3.65 -4.54
N GLU A 87 1.01 -3.42 -5.04
CA GLU A 87 0.76 -3.19 -6.47
C GLU A 87 1.65 -2.08 -7.03
N GLY A 88 2.17 -2.32 -8.24
CA GLY A 88 3.11 -1.45 -8.96
C GLY A 88 4.55 -1.48 -8.43
N ALA A 89 4.76 -1.90 -7.17
CA ALA A 89 6.08 -1.93 -6.56
C ALA A 89 7.03 -2.89 -7.30
N ARG A 90 8.33 -2.72 -7.07
CA ARG A 90 9.36 -3.55 -7.68
C ARG A 90 10.37 -4.06 -6.66
N ILE A 91 10.55 -5.37 -6.58
CA ILE A 91 11.60 -6.01 -5.79
C ILE A 91 12.84 -6.22 -6.66
N ASP A 92 14.00 -5.90 -6.10
CA ASP A 92 15.31 -6.06 -6.73
C ASP A 92 16.28 -6.78 -5.79
N TRP A 93 17.35 -7.33 -6.35
CA TRP A 93 18.40 -8.00 -5.61
C TRP A 93 19.69 -7.18 -5.70
N GLU A 94 20.13 -6.67 -4.55
CA GLU A 94 21.41 -5.98 -4.43
C GLU A 94 22.51 -7.01 -4.21
N ALA A 95 23.20 -7.38 -5.28
CA ALA A 95 24.26 -8.39 -5.23
C ALA A 95 25.43 -8.01 -4.32
N ALA A 96 25.70 -6.70 -4.14
CA ALA A 96 26.78 -6.23 -3.29
C ALA A 96 26.54 -6.48 -1.80
N THR A 97 25.28 -6.35 -1.34
CA THR A 97 24.91 -6.55 0.07
C THR A 97 24.27 -7.91 0.31
N GLY A 98 23.82 -8.61 -0.74
CA GLY A 98 23.09 -9.87 -0.62
C GLY A 98 21.68 -9.66 -0.06
N GLU A 99 21.05 -8.54 -0.38
CA GLU A 99 19.76 -8.14 0.18
C GLU A 99 18.74 -7.86 -0.92
N PHE A 100 17.47 -8.14 -0.62
CA PHE A 100 16.38 -7.70 -1.46
C PHE A 100 15.98 -6.26 -1.11
N ARG A 101 15.71 -5.45 -2.12
CA ARG A 101 15.23 -4.07 -1.99
C ARG A 101 13.87 -3.93 -2.66
N ILE A 102 12.97 -3.19 -2.04
CA ILE A 102 11.62 -2.96 -2.59
C ILE A 102 11.48 -1.49 -2.93
N TYR A 103 11.11 -1.21 -4.17
CA TYR A 103 10.88 0.13 -4.67
C TYR A 103 9.37 0.38 -4.76
N PRO A 104 8.79 1.20 -3.88
CA PRO A 104 7.40 1.58 -3.99
C PRO A 104 7.19 2.45 -5.24
N ASP A 105 6.07 2.21 -5.92
CA ASP A 105 5.53 2.98 -7.04
C ASP A 105 4.27 3.68 -6.54
N VAL A 106 4.40 4.94 -6.11
CA VAL A 106 3.35 5.68 -5.40
C VAL A 106 3.15 7.01 -6.11
N ASP A 107 1.97 7.17 -6.68
CA ASP A 107 1.46 8.44 -7.17
C ASP A 107 0.38 8.93 -6.21
N LEU A 108 0.40 10.23 -5.93
CA LEU A 108 -0.53 10.89 -5.02
C LEU A 108 -1.00 12.20 -5.63
N ASP A 109 -2.32 12.38 -5.70
CA ASP A 109 -2.97 13.66 -5.99
C ASP A 109 -3.83 14.05 -4.78
N VAL A 110 -3.68 15.29 -4.31
CA VAL A 110 -4.36 15.81 -3.13
C VAL A 110 -5.15 17.04 -3.52
N GLU A 111 -6.47 16.97 -3.35
CA GLU A 111 -7.39 18.06 -3.66
C GLU A 111 -8.13 18.50 -2.38
N TYR A 112 -8.00 19.77 -2.02
CA TYR A 112 -8.89 20.37 -1.03
C TYR A 112 -10.24 20.74 -1.64
N GLN A 113 -11.34 20.35 -0.99
CA GLN A 113 -12.72 20.62 -1.42
C GLN A 113 -13.41 21.57 -0.41
N PRO A 114 -13.33 22.91 -0.60
CA PRO A 114 -13.74 23.89 0.41
C PRO A 114 -15.21 23.79 0.82
N ILE A 115 -16.10 23.54 -0.13
CA ILE A 115 -17.55 23.44 0.11
C ILE A 115 -17.87 22.29 1.08
N ARG A 116 -17.10 21.21 1.01
CA ARG A 116 -17.27 20.00 1.83
C ARG A 116 -16.31 19.94 3.01
N ASN A 117 -15.44 20.94 3.18
CA ASN A 117 -14.39 21.03 4.19
C ASN A 117 -13.61 19.71 4.35
N ARG A 118 -13.04 19.20 3.26
CA ARG A 118 -12.35 17.91 3.24
C ARG A 118 -11.23 17.88 2.21
N PHE A 119 -10.26 17.01 2.43
CA PHE A 119 -9.32 16.60 1.38
C PHE A 119 -9.82 15.33 0.71
N ARG A 120 -9.69 15.30 -0.60
CA ARG A 120 -9.76 14.09 -1.40
C ARG A 120 -8.35 13.77 -1.85
N ILE A 121 -7.92 12.54 -1.61
CA ILE A 121 -6.62 12.04 -1.98
C ILE A 121 -6.86 10.87 -2.93
N ASP A 122 -6.36 10.97 -4.15
CA ASP A 122 -6.36 9.89 -5.11
C ASP A 122 -4.94 9.34 -5.21
N THR A 123 -4.79 8.03 -5.04
CA THR A 123 -3.51 7.32 -5.19
C THR A 123 -3.63 6.25 -6.27
N ASN A 124 -2.50 5.80 -6.80
CA ASN A 124 -2.42 4.60 -7.64
C ASN A 124 -2.40 3.29 -6.82
N ARG A 125 -2.44 3.36 -5.48
CA ARG A 125 -2.40 2.19 -4.58
C ARG A 125 -3.72 1.94 -3.86
N ARG A 126 -3.99 0.66 -3.62
CA ARG A 126 -5.08 0.23 -2.74
C ARG A 126 -4.50 -0.26 -1.43
N LEU A 127 -5.25 -0.05 -0.37
CA LEU A 127 -4.89 -0.58 0.96
C LEU A 127 -5.62 -1.88 1.29
N PHE A 128 -6.78 -2.10 0.70
CA PHE A 128 -7.65 -3.24 0.94
C PHE A 128 -7.98 -3.92 -0.40
N ASP A 129 -8.12 -5.25 -0.37
CA ASP A 129 -8.44 -6.07 -1.53
C ASP A 129 -9.87 -5.82 -2.04
N ASP A 130 -10.79 -5.56 -1.11
CA ASP A 130 -12.13 -5.08 -1.37
C ASP A 130 -12.16 -3.57 -1.70
N LEU A 131 -13.17 -3.16 -2.46
CA LEU A 131 -13.46 -1.75 -2.72
C LEU A 131 -14.47 -1.19 -1.71
N ASP A 132 -14.65 -1.88 -0.59
CA ASP A 132 -15.63 -1.49 0.40
C ASP A 132 -15.15 -0.25 1.14
N ARG A 133 -16.13 0.57 1.53
CA ARG A 133 -15.83 1.81 2.23
C ARG A 133 -15.47 1.49 3.66
N ARG A 134 -14.22 1.73 4.04
CA ARG A 134 -13.77 1.70 5.44
C ARG A 134 -13.79 3.11 6.00
N ARG A 135 -14.43 3.30 7.16
CA ARG A 135 -14.62 4.61 7.80
C ARG A 135 -14.06 4.60 9.21
N PHE A 136 -13.20 5.57 9.50
CA PHE A 136 -12.57 5.78 10.78
C PHE A 136 -12.95 7.17 11.30
N GLN A 137 -13.32 7.25 12.58
CA GLN A 137 -13.78 8.48 13.22
C GLN A 137 -12.87 8.79 14.40
N ALA A 138 -12.58 10.07 14.63
CA ALA A 138 -11.71 10.49 15.73
C ALA A 138 -12.17 9.94 17.10
N GLU A 139 -13.48 9.85 17.33
CA GLU A 139 -14.08 9.31 18.57
C GLU A 139 -13.77 7.82 18.82
N ASN A 140 -13.67 7.03 17.74
CA ASN A 140 -13.39 5.60 17.80
C ASN A 140 -11.89 5.29 17.61
N GLY A 141 -11.09 6.33 17.43
CA GLY A 141 -9.69 6.22 17.05
C GLY A 141 -9.49 6.01 15.54
N TYR A 142 -8.29 6.36 15.11
CA TYR A 142 -7.77 6.02 13.79
C TYR A 142 -7.00 4.71 13.86
N PRO A 143 -6.84 3.98 12.72
CA PRO A 143 -5.97 2.81 12.67
C PRO A 143 -4.56 3.16 13.13
N GLU A 144 -3.89 2.23 13.83
CA GLU A 144 -2.55 2.46 14.37
C GLU A 144 -1.51 2.82 13.30
N TRP A 145 -1.70 2.29 12.09
CA TRP A 145 -0.87 2.55 10.92
C TRP A 145 -1.19 3.87 10.22
N MET A 146 -2.26 4.59 10.62
CA MET A 146 -2.63 5.84 9.98
C MET A 146 -1.51 6.86 10.15
N PRO A 147 -1.16 7.63 9.11
CA PRO A 147 -0.08 8.59 9.20
C PRO A 147 -0.32 9.63 10.31
N LYS A 148 0.55 9.65 11.32
CA LYS A 148 0.40 10.44 12.56
C LYS A 148 0.81 11.91 12.44
N ALA A 149 1.43 12.30 11.33
CA ALA A 149 1.94 13.66 11.18
C ALA A 149 0.83 14.70 11.11
N VAL A 150 -0.39 14.28 10.76
CA VAL A 150 -1.55 15.16 10.78
C VAL A 150 -2.20 15.12 12.15
N ASP A 151 -2.26 16.29 12.80
CA ASP A 151 -2.94 16.47 14.07
C ASP A 151 -4.37 15.89 14.01
N PRO A 152 -4.66 14.81 14.77
CA PRO A 152 -5.95 14.14 14.75
C PRO A 152 -7.12 15.06 15.14
N SER A 153 -6.87 16.15 15.85
CA SER A 153 -7.92 17.13 16.19
C SER A 153 -8.43 17.91 14.96
N LYS A 154 -7.61 18.01 13.90
CA LYS A 154 -7.96 18.65 12.63
C LYS A 154 -8.82 17.75 11.73
N ILE A 155 -8.71 16.42 11.87
CA ILE A 155 -9.45 15.44 11.06
C ILE A 155 -10.60 14.86 11.89
N GLY A 156 -11.84 15.04 11.44
CA GLY A 156 -13.01 14.43 12.09
C GLY A 156 -13.30 12.99 11.62
N THR A 157 -13.08 12.71 10.34
CA THR A 157 -13.36 11.38 9.76
C THR A 157 -12.39 11.10 8.62
N LEU A 158 -11.89 9.87 8.55
CA LEU A 158 -11.21 9.30 7.38
C LEU A 158 -12.12 8.25 6.74
N GLU A 159 -12.34 8.35 5.43
CA GLU A 159 -12.93 7.29 4.63
C GLU A 159 -11.92 6.82 3.59
N ILE A 160 -11.68 5.51 3.51
CA ILE A 160 -10.87 4.89 2.46
C ILE A 160 -11.80 4.04 1.61
N ARG A 161 -11.68 4.20 0.28
CA ARG A 161 -12.40 3.41 -0.70
C ARG A 161 -11.45 3.05 -1.84
N GLY A 162 -10.90 1.85 -1.80
CA GLY A 162 -9.87 1.43 -2.77
C GLY A 162 -8.69 2.40 -2.73
N SER A 163 -8.50 3.12 -3.82
CA SER A 163 -7.40 4.08 -3.99
C SER A 163 -7.77 5.55 -3.72
N VAL A 164 -8.99 5.80 -3.23
CA VAL A 164 -9.47 7.15 -2.88
C VAL A 164 -9.61 7.26 -1.37
N TRP A 165 -8.92 8.23 -0.78
CA TRP A 165 -8.98 8.55 0.64
C TRP A 165 -9.65 9.90 0.80
N ILE A 166 -10.56 10.02 1.76
CA ILE A 166 -11.33 11.23 2.02
C ILE A 166 -11.14 11.60 3.48
N LEU A 167 -10.46 12.72 3.72
CA LEU A 167 -10.19 13.25 5.04
C LEU A 167 -11.13 14.42 5.29
N PHE A 168 -12.20 14.18 6.04
CA PHE A 168 -13.13 15.22 6.47
C PHE A 168 -12.51 16.00 7.62
N LEU A 169 -12.36 17.30 7.43
CA LEU A 169 -11.84 18.20 8.46
C LEU A 169 -12.91 18.44 9.51
N ASN A 170 -12.46 18.64 10.75
CA ASN A 170 -13.34 19.04 11.84
C ASN A 170 -14.07 20.35 11.46
N GLY A 171 -15.37 20.44 11.77
CA GLY A 171 -16.18 21.62 11.44
C GLY A 171 -15.66 22.93 12.06
N ALA A 172 -14.93 22.84 13.17
CA ALA A 172 -14.23 23.98 13.79
C ALA A 172 -12.98 24.42 13.01
N TYR A 173 -12.40 23.54 12.19
CA TYR A 173 -11.21 23.80 11.38
C TYR A 173 -11.64 24.31 9.99
N ARG A 174 -11.92 25.62 9.92
CA ARG A 174 -12.09 26.38 8.68
C ARG A 174 -11.01 27.46 8.63
N SER A 175 -9.87 27.07 8.10
CA SER A 175 -8.66 27.90 8.17
C SER A 175 -8.51 28.77 6.93
N ASN A 176 -7.60 29.75 7.00
CA ASN A 176 -7.24 30.55 5.83
C ASN A 176 -6.50 29.70 4.79
N TYR A 177 -6.29 30.24 3.59
CA TYR A 177 -5.67 29.49 2.49
C TYR A 177 -4.25 28.96 2.83
N SER A 178 -3.43 29.72 3.57
CA SER A 178 -2.09 29.28 3.95
C SER A 178 -2.10 28.07 4.89
N ASP A 179 -3.03 28.02 5.84
CA ASP A 179 -3.15 26.89 6.77
C ASP A 179 -3.60 25.62 6.04
N ILE A 180 -4.46 25.76 5.03
CA ILE A 180 -4.90 24.64 4.18
C ILE A 180 -3.72 24.08 3.38
N LEU A 181 -2.86 24.92 2.80
CA LEU A 181 -1.67 24.46 2.07
C LEU A 181 -0.66 23.74 2.96
N ILE A 182 -0.48 24.21 4.21
CA ILE A 182 0.38 23.53 5.18
C ILE A 182 -0.20 22.14 5.49
N LEU A 183 -1.50 22.07 5.75
CA LEU A 183 -2.18 20.81 6.05
C LEU A 183 -2.18 19.85 4.85
N GLU A 184 -2.37 20.36 3.63
CA GLU A 184 -2.27 19.60 2.39
C GLU A 184 -0.91 18.93 2.26
N LYS A 185 0.17 19.69 2.51
CA LYS A 185 1.52 19.17 2.53
C LYS A 185 1.73 18.14 3.63
N GLU A 186 1.29 18.43 4.86
CA GLU A 186 1.38 17.49 5.99
C GLU A 186 0.70 16.16 5.64
N ILE A 187 -0.49 16.20 5.04
CA ILE A 187 -1.24 15.02 4.59
C ILE A 187 -0.45 14.28 3.50
N ALA A 188 0.02 14.99 2.48
CA ALA A 188 0.76 14.41 1.36
C ALA A 188 2.03 13.71 1.83
N ASP A 189 2.86 14.42 2.61
CA ASP A 189 4.10 13.89 3.17
C ASP A 189 3.80 12.66 4.05
N SER A 190 2.74 12.69 4.85
CA SER A 190 2.42 11.57 5.74
C SER A 190 1.91 10.33 4.98
N VAL A 191 1.09 10.49 3.94
CA VAL A 191 0.66 9.37 3.08
C VAL A 191 1.84 8.82 2.28
N LEU A 192 2.71 9.69 1.76
CA LEU A 192 3.94 9.27 1.10
C LEU A 192 4.88 8.58 2.07
N ASP A 193 5.02 9.03 3.31
CA ASP A 193 5.83 8.39 4.34
C ASP A 193 5.30 7.00 4.69
N PHE A 194 3.98 6.85 4.81
CA PHE A 194 3.35 5.54 4.99
C PHE A 194 3.71 4.57 3.86
N PHE A 195 3.69 5.04 2.60
CA PHE A 195 4.11 4.24 1.45
C PHE A 195 5.63 4.25 1.16
N SER A 196 6.43 5.06 1.87
CA SER A 196 7.89 5.15 1.71
C SER A 196 8.67 4.56 2.89
N ALA A 197 7.98 4.13 3.95
CA ALA A 197 8.50 3.16 4.92
C ALA A 197 8.87 1.82 4.26
N PHE A 198 8.39 1.60 3.03
CA PHE A 198 8.92 0.59 2.11
C PHE A 198 10.39 0.91 1.77
N PRO A 199 11.32 -0.06 1.81
CA PRO A 199 12.76 0.16 1.76
C PRO A 199 13.23 1.23 0.75
N LYS A 200 13.86 2.31 1.23
CA LYS A 200 14.31 3.40 0.33
C LYS A 200 15.40 2.93 -0.62
N ARG A 201 15.34 3.39 -1.87
CA ARG A 201 16.45 3.28 -2.83
C ARG A 201 17.64 4.08 -2.30
N ILE A 202 18.70 3.40 -1.87
CA ILE A 202 20.01 4.03 -1.79
C ILE A 202 20.48 4.24 -3.23
N LYS A 203 20.61 5.50 -3.65
CA LYS A 203 21.24 5.87 -4.92
C LYS A 203 22.75 5.74 -4.81
#